data_AF-A0A968MKB5-F1
#
_entry.id   AF-A0A968MKB5-F1
#
_cell.length_a   1.000
_cell.length_b   1.000
_cell.length_c   1.000
_cell.angle_alpha   90.00
_cell.angle_beta   90.00
_cell.angle_gamma   90.00
#
_symmetry.space_group_name_H-M   'P 1'
#
loop_
_entity.id
_entity.type
_entity.pdbx_description
1 polymer ?
#
loop_
_entity_poly.entity_id
_entity_poly.type
_entity_poly.pdbx_seq_one_letter_code
_entity_poly.pdbx_strand_id
1 'polypeptide(L)'
;MSRYHMFLSVYFHHVPIGYELMLSCFQREAGEELTFPASVEGYMDCDDLFLHVRLKASKNRWAKRVAERRAYRLLVEQKEEASRSPDEHSSIDFEDLLQSLSDSGIPAMRHTVEGRLSKYFSTGSLPPTNATDPQIYVLEEDERPTPIESYTPLYRRYAGTLSLRRVYVDPDHLDRARQVLRKSR
;
A
#
# COMPACT_ATOMS: atom_id res chain seq x y z
N MET A 1 7.83 -16.76 7.35
CA MET A 1 7.52 -15.85 8.46
C MET A 1 8.12 -14.46 8.29
N SER A 2 9.44 -14.29 8.21
CA SER A 2 10.07 -12.95 8.13
C SER A 2 9.57 -12.09 6.96
N ARG A 3 9.42 -12.68 5.76
CA ARG A 3 8.85 -11.99 4.58
C ARG A 3 7.46 -11.41 4.86
N TYR A 4 6.57 -12.16 5.52
CA TYR A 4 5.23 -11.71 5.86
C TYR A 4 5.26 -10.47 6.78
N HIS A 5 6.10 -10.51 7.83
CA HIS A 5 6.26 -9.37 8.74
C HIS A 5 6.89 -8.16 8.04
N MET A 6 7.85 -8.35 7.14
CA MET A 6 8.41 -7.28 6.31
C MET A 6 7.33 -6.56 5.49
N PHE A 7 6.40 -7.29 4.88
CA PHE A 7 5.28 -6.68 4.15
C PHE A 7 4.39 -5.83 5.05
N LEU A 8 3.98 -6.34 6.21
CA LEU A 8 3.09 -5.60 7.10
C LEU A 8 3.76 -4.38 7.73
N SER A 9 5.00 -4.53 8.18
CA SER A 9 5.68 -3.54 9.01
C SER A 9 6.46 -2.50 8.20
N VAL A 10 6.95 -2.86 7.01
CA VAL A 10 7.81 -1.98 6.19
C VAL A 10 7.09 -1.58 4.91
N TYR A 11 6.79 -2.53 4.03
CA TYR A 11 6.27 -2.21 2.70
C TYR A 11 4.88 -1.60 2.73
N PHE A 12 4.02 -2.08 3.63
CA PHE A 12 2.68 -1.55 3.83
C PHE A 12 2.61 -0.59 5.00
N HIS A 13 3.74 -0.04 5.46
CA HIS A 13 3.69 0.99 6.50
C HIS A 13 2.96 2.23 5.97
N HIS A 14 2.01 2.75 6.75
CA HIS A 14 1.13 3.83 6.29
C HIS A 14 1.87 5.16 6.00
N VAL A 15 2.99 5.44 6.68
CA VAL A 15 3.72 6.71 6.48
C VAL A 15 4.34 6.83 5.08
N PRO A 16 5.16 5.88 4.58
CA PRO A 16 5.64 5.90 3.19
C PRO A 16 4.53 6.01 2.15
N ILE A 17 3.42 5.29 2.35
CA ILE A 17 2.26 5.35 1.46
C ILE A 17 1.68 6.77 1.39
N GLY A 18 1.63 7.50 2.50
CA GLY A 18 1.23 8.91 2.50
C GLY A 18 2.11 9.80 1.60
N TYR A 19 3.42 9.52 1.52
CA TYR A 19 4.33 10.20 0.59
C TYR A 19 4.13 9.74 -0.85
N GLU A 20 3.96 8.44 -1.08
CA GLU A 20 3.69 7.87 -2.41
C GLU A 20 2.45 8.50 -3.05
N LEU A 21 1.34 8.60 -2.31
CA LEU A 21 0.12 9.23 -2.80
C LEU A 21 0.35 10.70 -3.19
N MET A 22 1.11 11.45 -2.39
CA MET A 22 1.47 12.83 -2.74
C MET A 22 2.36 12.89 -3.97
N LEU A 23 3.31 11.96 -4.14
CA LEU A 23 4.16 11.89 -5.34
C LEU A 23 3.34 11.55 -6.58
N SER A 24 2.37 10.64 -6.49
CA SER A 24 1.44 10.36 -7.60
C SER A 24 0.61 11.58 -7.96
N CYS A 25 0.13 12.34 -6.97
CA CYS A 25 -0.56 13.61 -7.22
C CYS A 25 0.37 14.67 -7.83
N PHE A 26 1.62 14.76 -7.36
CA PHE A 26 2.61 15.63 -7.97
C PHE A 26 2.84 15.26 -9.42
N GLN A 27 3.13 14.00 -9.73
CA GLN A 27 3.34 13.53 -11.10
C GLN A 27 2.17 13.90 -12.03
N ARG A 28 0.93 13.76 -11.57
CA ARG A 28 -0.26 14.10 -12.35
C ARG A 28 -0.45 15.61 -12.54
N GLU A 29 -0.06 16.42 -11.55
CA GLU A 29 -0.28 17.88 -11.54
C GLU A 29 0.97 18.71 -11.90
N ALA A 30 2.13 18.08 -12.05
CA ALA A 30 3.42 18.77 -12.22
C ALA A 30 3.55 19.47 -13.57
N GLY A 31 2.89 18.97 -14.61
CA GLY A 31 3.06 19.46 -15.98
C GLY A 31 4.54 19.48 -16.37
N GLU A 32 5.05 20.66 -16.75
CA GLU A 32 6.46 20.86 -17.15
C GLU A 32 7.45 20.82 -15.95
N GLU A 33 6.97 20.95 -14.71
CA GLU A 33 7.85 20.91 -13.52
C GLU A 33 8.48 19.53 -13.32
N LEU A 34 7.84 18.47 -13.83
CA LEU A 34 8.35 17.09 -13.83
C LEU A 34 8.22 16.50 -15.23
N THR A 35 9.32 16.52 -15.98
CA THR A 35 9.38 15.96 -17.33
C THR A 35 10.52 14.97 -17.41
N PHE A 36 10.22 13.79 -17.91
CA PHE A 36 11.20 12.72 -18.14
C PHE A 36 11.63 12.74 -19.61
N PRO A 37 12.93 12.60 -19.90
CA PRO A 37 13.41 12.43 -21.27
C PRO A 37 12.81 11.18 -21.92
N ALA A 38 12.53 11.27 -23.22
CA ALA A 38 12.07 10.12 -24.00
C ALA A 38 13.21 9.18 -24.44
N SER A 39 14.46 9.67 -24.44
CA SER A 39 15.64 8.86 -24.72
C SER A 39 16.03 8.02 -23.51
N VAL A 40 16.52 6.81 -23.77
CA VAL A 40 17.04 5.92 -22.71
C VAL A 40 18.20 6.59 -21.99
N GLU A 41 19.12 7.20 -22.74
CA GLU A 41 20.30 7.86 -22.21
C GLU A 41 19.91 9.00 -21.26
N GLY A 42 18.88 9.79 -21.59
CA GLY A 42 18.40 10.86 -20.71
C GLY A 42 17.63 10.33 -19.49
N TYR A 43 16.93 9.20 -19.64
CA TYR A 43 16.25 8.56 -18.51
C TYR A 43 17.25 7.96 -17.52
N MET A 44 18.43 7.52 -17.96
CA MET A 44 19.48 7.01 -17.06
C MET A 44 19.98 8.06 -16.06
N ASP A 45 19.84 9.35 -16.39
CA ASP A 45 20.18 10.45 -15.49
C ASP A 45 19.03 10.83 -14.53
N CYS A 46 17.86 10.17 -14.64
CA CYS A 46 16.69 10.44 -13.79
C CYS A 46 16.73 9.58 -12.51
N ASP A 47 17.60 9.95 -11.58
CA ASP A 47 17.73 9.30 -10.27
C ASP A 47 16.97 10.02 -9.14
N ASP A 48 17.21 9.61 -7.89
CA ASP A 48 16.61 10.24 -6.71
C ASP A 48 17.04 11.71 -6.54
N LEU A 49 18.26 12.07 -6.96
CA LEU A 49 18.73 13.46 -6.91
C LEU A 49 17.97 14.31 -7.93
N PHE A 50 17.76 13.80 -9.16
CA PHE A 50 16.92 14.42 -10.16
C PHE A 50 15.53 14.75 -9.59
N LEU A 51 14.87 13.77 -8.97
CA LEU A 51 13.55 13.97 -8.38
C LEU A 51 13.61 15.00 -7.23
N HIS A 52 14.59 14.88 -6.33
CA HIS A 52 14.71 15.76 -5.16
C HIS A 52 14.95 17.22 -5.53
N VAL A 53 15.78 17.48 -6.54
CA VAL A 53 16.00 18.84 -7.07
C VAL A 53 14.71 19.43 -7.61
N ARG A 54 13.95 18.65 -8.39
CA ARG A 54 12.66 19.10 -8.93
C ARG A 54 11.63 19.37 -7.83
N LEU A 55 11.51 18.47 -6.85
CA LEU A 55 10.62 18.65 -5.71
C LEU A 55 10.91 19.96 -4.94
N LYS A 56 12.19 20.28 -4.74
CA LYS A 56 12.60 21.51 -4.04
C LYS A 56 12.36 22.79 -4.86
N ALA A 57 12.54 22.73 -6.17
CA ALA A 57 12.35 23.89 -7.06
C ALA A 57 10.89 24.13 -7.44
N SER A 58 10.05 23.09 -7.31
CA SER A 58 8.66 23.08 -7.73
C SER A 58 7.78 24.06 -6.94
N LYS A 59 6.83 24.69 -7.64
CA LYS A 59 5.78 25.51 -7.01
C LYS A 59 4.56 24.68 -6.65
N ASN A 60 4.45 23.45 -7.15
CA ASN A 60 3.35 22.54 -6.90
C ASN A 60 3.19 22.23 -5.40
N ARG A 61 1.94 22.25 -4.92
CA ARG A 61 1.60 22.01 -3.51
C ARG A 61 2.10 20.65 -3.00
N TRP A 62 2.03 19.60 -3.83
CA TRP A 62 2.44 18.25 -3.44
C TRP A 62 3.95 18.15 -3.30
N ALA A 63 4.69 18.72 -4.25
CA ALA A 63 6.14 18.74 -4.23
C ALA A 63 6.69 19.45 -2.99
N LYS A 64 6.15 20.63 -2.66
CA LYS A 64 6.53 21.37 -1.44
C LYS A 64 6.33 20.53 -0.19
N ARG A 65 5.19 19.86 -0.06
CA ARG A 65 4.90 19.00 1.10
C ARG A 65 5.87 17.84 1.22
N VAL A 66 6.19 17.17 0.10
CA VAL A 66 7.17 16.09 0.09
C VAL A 66 8.54 16.61 0.52
N ALA A 67 9.00 17.72 -0.07
CA ALA A 67 10.30 18.33 0.22
C ALA A 67 10.42 18.80 1.69
N GLU A 68 9.33 19.34 2.25
CA GLU A 68 9.25 19.82 3.65
C GLU A 68 8.91 18.71 4.65
N ARG A 69 8.78 17.46 4.21
CA ARG A 69 8.41 16.31 5.04
C ARG A 69 7.05 16.47 5.74
N ARG A 70 6.10 17.17 5.10
CA ARG A 70 4.73 17.40 5.58
C ARG A 70 3.73 16.44 4.92
N ALA A 71 3.90 15.15 5.18
CA ALA A 71 3.05 14.11 4.62
C ALA A 71 1.59 14.15 5.08
N TYR A 72 0.71 13.75 4.17
CA TYR A 72 -0.66 13.37 4.49
C TYR A 72 -0.66 12.29 5.59
N ARG A 73 -1.56 12.43 6.55
CA ARG A 73 -1.65 11.56 7.73
C ARG A 73 -2.79 10.57 7.57
N LEU A 74 -2.58 9.37 8.08
CA LEU A 74 -3.60 8.34 8.15
C LEU A 74 -4.75 8.83 9.06
N LEU A 75 -5.94 8.91 8.49
CA LEU A 75 -7.18 9.16 9.24
C LEU A 75 -7.73 7.86 9.80
N VAL A 76 -7.87 6.85 8.94
CA VAL A 76 -8.43 5.55 9.32
C VAL A 76 -7.88 4.44 8.45
N GLU A 77 -7.79 3.25 9.04
CA GLU A 77 -7.35 2.00 8.40
C GLU A 77 -8.33 0.88 8.78
N GLN A 78 -8.75 0.10 7.80
CA GLN A 78 -9.46 -1.17 7.99
C GLN A 78 -8.58 -2.29 7.44
N LYS A 79 -8.38 -3.33 8.25
CA LYS A 79 -7.69 -4.56 7.85
C LYS A 79 -8.70 -5.69 7.80
N GLU A 80 -8.78 -6.35 6.66
CA GLU A 80 -9.57 -7.57 6.48
C GLU A 80 -8.60 -8.72 6.20
N GLU A 81 -8.63 -9.73 7.07
CA GLU A 81 -7.89 -10.98 6.91
C GLU A 81 -8.92 -12.09 6.63
N ALA A 82 -8.80 -12.75 5.47
CA ALA A 82 -9.74 -13.81 5.07
C ALA A 82 -9.85 -15.00 6.04
N SER A 83 -8.94 -15.10 7.02
CA SER A 83 -8.84 -16.20 7.98
C SER A 83 -9.48 -15.90 9.35
N ARG A 84 -10.02 -14.69 9.57
CA ARG A 84 -10.74 -14.34 10.80
C ARG A 84 -12.24 -14.36 10.57
N SER A 85 -12.98 -14.92 11.52
CA SER A 85 -14.45 -14.90 11.53
C SER A 85 -14.96 -13.46 11.40
N PRO A 86 -16.07 -13.23 10.66
CA PRO A 86 -16.68 -11.91 10.53
C PRO A 86 -17.45 -11.53 11.81
N ASP A 87 -16.75 -11.35 12.93
CA ASP A 87 -17.37 -10.87 14.17
C ASP A 87 -17.19 -9.35 14.31
N GLU A 88 -18.34 -8.65 14.22
CA GLU A 88 -18.75 -7.42 14.92
C GLU A 88 -17.79 -6.21 14.99
N HIS A 89 -17.02 -5.93 13.94
CA HIS A 89 -16.38 -4.62 13.78
C HIS A 89 -17.09 -3.81 12.70
N SER A 90 -17.80 -2.75 13.13
CA SER A 90 -18.33 -1.64 12.32
C SER A 90 -17.49 -1.46 11.06
N SER A 91 -17.98 -2.03 9.96
CA SER A 91 -17.35 -1.88 8.65
C SER A 91 -17.53 -0.42 8.29
N ILE A 92 -16.43 0.32 8.26
CA ILE A 92 -16.48 1.72 7.81
C ILE A 92 -16.88 1.68 6.35
N ASP A 93 -17.99 2.34 6.02
CA ASP A 93 -18.26 2.65 4.63
C ASP A 93 -17.30 3.77 4.20
N PHE A 94 -16.28 3.39 3.42
CA PHE A 94 -15.29 4.34 2.94
C PHE A 94 -15.88 5.32 1.91
N GLU A 95 -16.92 4.94 1.17
CA GLU A 95 -17.54 5.85 0.21
C GLU A 95 -18.31 6.93 0.95
N ASP A 96 -19.12 6.55 1.94
CA ASP A 96 -19.84 7.51 2.80
C ASP A 96 -18.88 8.42 3.57
N LEU A 97 -17.77 7.86 4.07
CA LEU A 97 -16.73 8.65 4.74
C LEU A 97 -16.08 9.66 3.78
N LEU A 98 -15.71 9.24 2.57
CA LEU A 98 -15.10 10.13 1.57
C LEU A 98 -16.07 11.24 1.16
N GLN A 99 -17.36 10.91 1.00
CA GLN A 99 -18.39 11.89 0.71
C GLN A 99 -18.55 12.88 1.87
N SER A 100 -18.64 12.39 3.12
CA SER A 100 -18.75 13.24 4.31
C SER A 100 -17.55 14.19 4.49
N LEU A 101 -16.34 13.72 4.16
CA LEU A 101 -15.13 14.54 4.16
C LEU A 101 -15.18 15.61 3.06
N SER A 102 -15.61 15.22 1.85
CA SER A 102 -15.79 16.14 0.72
C SER A 102 -16.81 17.24 1.04
N ASP A 103 -17.98 16.89 1.58
CA ASP A 103 -19.04 17.83 1.98
C ASP A 103 -18.56 18.80 3.07
N SER A 104 -17.61 18.35 3.91
CA SER A 104 -16.97 19.17 4.94
C SER A 104 -15.81 20.04 4.40
N GLY A 105 -15.55 19.99 3.10
CA GLY A 105 -14.45 20.69 2.43
C GLY A 105 -13.06 20.17 2.80
N ILE A 106 -12.94 18.88 3.15
CA ILE A 106 -11.69 18.23 3.57
C ILE A 106 -11.20 17.32 2.44
N PRO A 107 -10.13 17.70 1.71
CA PRO A 107 -9.52 16.83 0.72
C PRO A 107 -8.96 15.56 1.37
N ALA A 108 -9.37 14.41 0.86
CA ALA A 108 -8.95 13.11 1.35
C ALA A 108 -8.43 12.25 0.20
N MET A 109 -7.51 11.33 0.52
CA MET A 109 -6.98 10.35 -0.41
C MET A 109 -7.28 8.95 0.10
N ARG A 110 -7.82 8.10 -0.77
CA ARG A 110 -7.99 6.68 -0.49
C ARG A 110 -6.81 5.88 -1.01
N HIS A 111 -6.43 4.85 -0.27
CA HIS A 111 -5.50 3.84 -0.73
C HIS A 111 -5.99 2.45 -0.29
N THR A 112 -6.00 1.52 -1.24
CA THR A 112 -6.39 0.12 -1.00
C THR A 112 -5.26 -0.79 -1.47
N VAL A 113 -4.87 -1.73 -0.60
CA VAL A 113 -3.96 -2.82 -0.94
C VAL A 113 -4.72 -4.12 -0.80
N GLU A 114 -4.83 -4.86 -1.89
CA GLU A 114 -5.33 -6.23 -1.88
C GLU A 114 -4.19 -7.15 -2.31
N GLY A 115 -3.88 -8.14 -1.49
CA GLY A 115 -2.78 -9.05 -1.82
C GLY A 115 -2.78 -10.33 -1.00
N ARG A 116 -2.39 -11.43 -1.66
CA ARG A 116 -1.99 -12.66 -0.98
C ARG A 116 -0.56 -12.47 -0.47
N LEU A 117 -0.41 -12.18 0.82
CA LEU A 117 0.90 -11.96 1.42
C LEU A 117 1.78 -13.21 1.45
N SER A 118 1.16 -14.39 1.51
CA SER A 118 1.84 -15.67 1.35
C SER A 118 1.61 -16.19 -0.06
N LYS A 119 2.57 -15.95 -0.94
CA LYS A 119 2.60 -16.49 -2.31
C LYS A 119 2.92 -17.99 -2.38
N TYR A 120 3.10 -18.65 -1.24
CA TYR A 120 3.22 -20.12 -1.11
C TYR A 120 1.89 -20.86 -1.33
N PHE A 121 0.78 -20.13 -1.45
CA PHE A 121 -0.53 -20.73 -1.67
C PHE A 121 -1.04 -20.35 -3.04
N SER A 122 -0.73 -21.16 -4.04
CA SER A 122 -1.64 -21.39 -5.16
C SER A 122 -2.53 -22.58 -4.79
N THR A 123 -3.63 -22.30 -4.09
CA THR A 123 -4.72 -23.28 -3.93
C THR A 123 -5.43 -23.38 -5.28
N GLY A 124 -5.01 -24.33 -6.12
CA GLY A 124 -5.65 -24.61 -7.40
C GLY A 124 -4.84 -25.57 -8.26
N SER A 125 -5.48 -26.67 -8.65
CA SER A 125 -4.95 -27.90 -9.26
C SER A 125 -4.46 -27.77 -10.72
N LEU A 126 -3.73 -26.70 -11.05
CA LEU A 126 -3.10 -26.53 -12.36
C LEU A 126 -1.67 -26.03 -12.15
N PRO A 127 -0.69 -26.47 -12.96
CA PRO A 127 0.63 -25.85 -12.94
C PRO A 127 0.44 -24.36 -13.23
N PRO A 128 1.04 -23.45 -12.44
CA PRO A 128 0.94 -22.03 -12.73
C PRO A 128 1.58 -21.78 -14.09
N THR A 129 0.76 -21.51 -15.11
CA THR A 129 1.21 -21.17 -16.47
C THR A 129 1.90 -19.82 -16.54
N ASN A 130 1.92 -19.05 -15.43
CA ASN A 130 2.78 -17.89 -15.23
C ASN A 130 3.66 -18.11 -13.99
N ALA A 131 4.56 -19.08 -14.08
CA ALA A 131 5.59 -19.38 -13.09
C ALA A 131 6.56 -18.21 -12.92
N THR A 132 6.38 -17.39 -11.88
CA THR A 132 7.37 -16.35 -11.51
C THR A 132 7.82 -16.43 -10.06
N ASP A 133 7.26 -17.31 -9.24
CA ASP A 133 7.69 -17.52 -7.86
C ASP A 133 8.14 -18.99 -7.68
N PRO A 134 9.36 -19.24 -7.17
CA PRO A 134 9.89 -20.59 -7.01
C PRO A 134 9.20 -21.31 -5.84
N GLN A 135 8.73 -22.53 -6.09
CA GLN A 135 8.24 -23.43 -5.05
C GLN A 135 9.40 -23.91 -4.18
N ILE A 136 9.21 -23.90 -2.85
CA ILE A 136 10.22 -24.38 -1.90
C ILE A 136 9.89 -25.83 -1.54
N TYR A 137 10.89 -26.69 -1.66
CA TYR A 137 10.81 -28.10 -1.30
C TYR A 137 11.72 -28.41 -0.12
N VAL A 138 11.29 -29.36 0.71
CA VAL A 138 12.09 -29.99 1.75
C VAL A 138 12.58 -31.33 1.21
N LEU A 139 13.89 -31.56 1.29
CA LEU A 139 14.53 -32.83 0.92
C LEU A 139 14.91 -33.55 2.21
N GLU A 140 14.39 -34.76 2.38
CA GLU A 140 14.89 -35.70 3.40
C GLU A 140 15.84 -36.70 2.73
N GLU A 141 16.76 -37.30 3.49
CA GLU A 141 17.91 -38.05 2.95
C GLU A 141 17.54 -39.16 1.96
N ASP A 142 16.35 -39.77 2.10
CA ASP A 142 15.88 -40.88 1.25
C ASP A 142 14.46 -40.68 0.69
N GLU A 143 13.89 -39.48 0.77
CA GLU A 143 12.50 -39.23 0.37
C GLU A 143 12.37 -38.33 -0.86
N ARG A 144 11.20 -38.42 -1.50
CA ARG A 144 10.85 -37.51 -2.59
C ARG A 144 10.73 -36.08 -2.05
N PRO A 145 11.19 -35.06 -2.81
CA PRO A 145 11.03 -33.66 -2.43
C PRO A 145 9.58 -33.35 -2.08
N THR A 146 9.32 -32.85 -0.88
CA THR A 146 7.98 -32.52 -0.41
C THR A 146 7.81 -31.00 -0.37
N PRO A 147 6.72 -30.44 -0.91
CA PRO A 147 6.44 -29.01 -0.81
C PRO A 147 6.39 -28.53 0.64
N ILE A 148 6.98 -27.37 0.93
CA ILE A 148 7.06 -26.81 2.28
C ILE A 148 5.69 -26.61 2.94
N GLU A 149 4.63 -26.42 2.13
CA GLU A 149 3.25 -26.22 2.59
C GLU A 149 2.64 -27.50 3.20
N SER A 150 3.11 -28.66 2.75
CA SER A 150 2.72 -29.97 3.27
C SER A 150 3.47 -30.31 4.56
N TYR A 151 4.65 -29.72 4.76
CA TYR A 151 5.53 -30.02 5.90
C TYR A 151 5.08 -29.39 7.22
N THR A 152 4.42 -28.23 7.19
CA THR A 152 3.91 -27.59 8.40
C THR A 152 2.59 -26.81 8.19
N PRO A 153 1.62 -26.92 9.12
CA PRO A 153 0.37 -26.17 9.03
C PRO A 153 0.56 -24.67 9.24
N LEU A 154 1.72 -24.22 9.74
CA LEU A 154 2.02 -22.81 10.02
C LEU A 154 1.75 -21.92 8.81
N TYR A 155 2.11 -22.37 7.61
CA TYR A 155 1.93 -21.58 6.39
C TYR A 155 0.45 -21.33 6.07
N ARG A 156 -0.46 -22.28 6.39
CA ARG A 156 -1.90 -22.13 6.11
C ARG A 156 -2.50 -20.93 6.83
N ARG A 157 -2.00 -20.62 8.04
CA ARG A 157 -2.42 -19.44 8.81
C ARG A 157 -2.12 -18.12 8.11
N TYR A 158 -1.09 -18.08 7.26
CA TYR A 158 -0.66 -16.89 6.52
C TYR A 158 -1.10 -16.90 5.06
N ALA A 159 -1.84 -17.93 4.62
CA ALA A 159 -2.36 -18.09 3.27
C ALA A 159 -3.48 -17.11 2.91
N GLY A 160 -4.11 -16.50 3.93
CA GLY A 160 -5.22 -15.57 3.76
C GLY A 160 -4.83 -14.35 2.92
N THR A 161 -5.79 -13.89 2.11
CA THR A 161 -5.71 -12.58 1.47
C THR A 161 -5.76 -11.51 2.55
N LEU A 162 -4.82 -10.56 2.49
CA LEU A 162 -4.88 -9.34 3.26
C LEU A 162 -5.49 -8.25 2.38
N SER A 163 -6.54 -7.61 2.88
CA SER A 163 -7.03 -6.35 2.34
C SER A 163 -6.79 -5.23 3.36
N LEU A 164 -6.13 -4.17 2.93
CA LEU A 164 -5.90 -2.95 3.71
C LEU A 164 -6.57 -1.79 2.99
N ARG A 165 -7.51 -1.13 3.66
CA ARG A 165 -8.18 0.07 3.15
C ARG A 165 -7.82 1.23 4.05
N ARG A 166 -7.42 2.37 3.46
CA ARG A 166 -6.93 3.55 4.20
C ARG A 166 -7.47 4.83 3.62
N VAL A 167 -7.75 5.80 4.49
CA VAL A 167 -7.97 7.19 4.12
C VAL A 167 -6.89 8.05 4.75
N TYR A 168 -6.35 8.96 3.94
CA TYR A 168 -5.36 9.95 4.34
C TYR A 168 -5.89 11.35 4.15
N VAL A 169 -5.51 12.26 5.04
CA VAL A 169 -5.89 13.67 5.00
C VAL A 169 -4.69 14.57 5.27
N ASP A 170 -4.84 15.84 4.91
CA ASP A 170 -3.92 16.89 5.31
C ASP A 170 -3.77 16.92 6.86
N PRO A 171 -2.53 16.95 7.42
CA PRO A 171 -2.31 17.21 8.84
C PRO A 171 -3.14 18.36 9.41
N ASP A 172 -3.27 19.45 8.65
CA ASP A 172 -3.95 20.69 9.07
C ASP A 172 -5.48 20.50 9.13
N HIS A 173 -6.00 19.40 8.58
CA HIS A 173 -7.41 19.01 8.66
C HIS A 173 -7.66 17.77 9.51
N LEU A 174 -6.63 17.15 10.08
CA LEU A 174 -6.73 15.84 10.73
C LEU A 174 -7.75 15.82 11.88
N ASP A 175 -7.76 16.85 12.72
CA ASP A 175 -8.68 16.91 13.86
C ASP A 175 -10.14 17.13 13.43
N ARG A 176 -10.37 17.95 12.39
CA ARG A 176 -11.69 18.11 11.78
C ARG A 176 -12.15 16.80 11.12
N ALA A 177 -11.26 16.12 10.40
CA ALA A 177 -11.56 14.85 9.75
C ALA A 177 -11.91 13.74 10.77
N ARG A 178 -11.25 13.71 11.92
CA ARG A 178 -11.59 12.80 13.03
C ARG A 178 -12.99 13.06 13.58
N GLN A 179 -13.44 14.31 13.62
CA GLN A 179 -14.81 14.63 14.05
C GLN A 179 -15.84 14.14 13.04
N VAL A 180 -15.57 14.26 11.73
CA VAL A 180 -16.42 13.71 10.67
C VAL A 180 -16.50 12.19 10.80
N LEU A 181 -15.36 11.50 10.92
CA LEU A 181 -15.30 10.04 11.08
C LEU A 181 -16.11 9.54 12.29
N ARG A 182 -16.15 10.28 13.40
CA ARG A 182 -16.94 9.93 14.58
C ARG A 182 -18.45 10.05 14.37
N LYS A 183 -18.90 10.89 13.44
CA LYS A 183 -20.32 11.08 13.10
C LYS A 183 -20.81 10.08 12.06
N SER A 184 -19.90 9.57 11.22
CA SER A 184 -20.17 8.54 10.22
C SER A 184 -20.06 7.10 10.76
N ARG A 185 -19.83 6.92 12.06
CA ARG A 185 -19.85 5.63 12.77
C ARG A 185 -21.10 5.56 13.65
#